data_AF-A0A3D2R9H7-F1
#
_entry.id   AF-A0A3D2R9H7-F1
#
_cell.length_a   1.000
_cell.length_b   1.000
_cell.length_c   1.000
_cell.angle_alpha   90.00
_cell.angle_beta   90.00
_cell.angle_gamma   90.00
#
_symmetry.space_group_name_H-M   'P 1'
#
loop_
_entity.id
_entity.type
_entity.pdbx_description
1 polymer ?
#
loop_
_entity_poly.entity_id
_entity_poly.type
_entity_poly.pdbx_seq_one_letter_code
_entity_poly.pdbx_strand_id
1 'polypeptide(L)'
;EEAQRNLLPTFYVNSNFFESVFGGNTIEIIPQGSVEMDLGLLYTKQDNPQFSPRNRSNLSFDFDQRISLSLLGKIGERLQITANYDTQSTFDFQNSIKLEYTPTEDDIIRKIEVGNVSMPLNSSLIQGSQSLFGVKTQLQFGRTTITGVFSEQRSETRSVVAEGGATVTDFELFALDYDENRHFFLAHYFRDSYDRVLKNYPFINSNVQITRAEVWITNRNNTTNDVRNIIALQDIGESKSENIGLNAIPGGFINAPGTAFPDNKNNDFNPFGIDNPGVQSILSPAIRDVATAASGFGGVGVNDGIDYVS
;
A
#
# COMPACT_ATOMS: atom_id res chain seq x y z
N GLU A 1 6.41 56.12 -8.63
CA GLU A 1 6.63 55.27 -7.45
C GLU A 1 6.23 53.80 -7.67
N GLU A 2 5.25 53.48 -8.53
CA GLU A 2 4.88 52.08 -8.83
C GLU A 2 5.92 51.33 -9.70
N ALA A 3 6.63 52.01 -10.60
CA ALA A 3 7.65 51.41 -11.46
C ALA A 3 8.92 50.90 -10.72
N GLN A 4 9.09 51.24 -9.43
CA GLN A 4 10.24 50.81 -8.62
C GLN A 4 9.98 49.55 -7.78
N ARG A 5 8.76 48.99 -7.81
CA ARG A 5 8.40 47.77 -7.07
C ARG A 5 8.50 46.47 -7.88
N ASN A 6 8.65 46.54 -9.21
CA ASN A 6 8.87 45.37 -10.05
C ASN A 6 10.37 45.05 -10.16
N LEU A 7 10.75 43.83 -9.81
CA LEU A 7 12.14 43.34 -9.82
C LEU A 7 12.73 43.18 -11.24
N LEU A 8 11.90 43.26 -12.29
CA LEU A 8 12.31 43.27 -13.69
C LEU A 8 11.70 44.51 -14.39
N PRO A 9 12.52 45.35 -15.05
CA PRO A 9 12.01 46.51 -15.78
C PRO A 9 11.24 46.08 -17.04
N THR A 10 10.22 46.85 -17.42
CA THR A 10 9.53 46.68 -18.71
C THR A 10 10.52 46.88 -19.86
N PHE A 11 10.66 45.90 -20.74
CA PHE A 11 11.56 45.99 -21.89
C PHE A 11 10.80 46.52 -23.10
N TYR A 12 11.46 47.38 -23.88
CA TYR A 12 10.92 47.93 -25.13
C TYR A 12 11.76 47.44 -26.30
N VAL A 13 11.11 46.88 -27.31
CA VAL A 13 11.77 46.39 -28.53
C VAL A 13 11.54 47.38 -29.67
N ASN A 14 12.61 48.03 -30.15
CA ASN A 14 12.52 48.94 -31.29
C ASN A 14 12.59 48.15 -32.61
N SER A 15 11.45 47.60 -33.05
CA SER A 15 11.33 46.87 -34.32
C SER A 15 9.91 46.93 -34.88
N ASN A 16 9.78 47.43 -36.11
CA ASN A 16 8.50 47.51 -36.83
C ASN A 16 7.87 46.12 -37.05
N PHE A 17 8.69 45.08 -37.20
CA PHE A 17 8.19 43.70 -37.33
C PHE A 17 7.59 43.21 -36.00
N PHE A 18 8.26 43.48 -34.88
CA PHE A 18 7.81 43.08 -33.55
C PHE A 18 6.44 43.70 -33.22
N GLU A 19 6.31 45.00 -33.46
CA GLU A 19 5.06 45.72 -33.25
C GLU A 19 3.93 45.17 -34.13
N SER A 20 4.21 44.84 -35.39
CA SER A 20 3.21 44.28 -36.33
C SER A 20 2.68 42.90 -35.92
N VAL A 21 3.53 42.06 -35.31
CA VAL A 21 3.16 40.68 -34.92
C VAL A 21 2.47 40.67 -33.56
N PHE A 22 2.97 41.44 -32.60
CA PHE A 22 2.54 41.40 -31.20
C PHE A 22 1.57 42.50 -30.80
N GLY A 23 1.28 43.47 -31.68
CA GLY A 23 0.34 44.57 -31.40
C GLY A 23 0.88 45.61 -30.42
N GLY A 24 2.19 45.61 -30.17
CA GLY A 24 2.86 46.54 -29.27
C GLY A 24 4.35 46.22 -29.14
N ASN A 25 5.11 47.15 -28.58
CA ASN A 25 6.57 47.02 -28.40
C ASN A 25 6.99 46.70 -26.96
N THR A 26 6.01 46.51 -26.07
CA THR A 26 6.21 46.29 -24.64
C THR A 26 6.35 44.81 -24.31
N ILE A 27 7.30 44.49 -23.43
CA ILE A 27 7.42 43.18 -22.80
C ILE A 27 7.36 43.39 -21.30
N GLU A 28 6.29 42.87 -20.71
CA GLU A 28 6.07 42.86 -19.26
C GLU A 28 6.18 41.42 -18.77
N ILE A 29 7.06 41.16 -17.80
CA ILE A 29 7.22 39.83 -17.19
C ILE A 29 7.15 40.01 -15.68
N ILE A 30 6.17 39.36 -15.07
CA ILE A 30 5.90 39.41 -13.63
C ILE A 30 6.12 38.00 -13.07
N PRO A 31 7.34 37.67 -12.60
CA PRO A 31 7.58 36.46 -11.84
C PRO A 31 7.14 36.65 -10.38
N GLN A 32 6.53 35.62 -9.80
CA GLN A 32 6.07 35.55 -8.43
C GLN A 32 6.43 34.19 -7.84
N GLY A 33 6.78 34.15 -6.56
CA GLY A 33 7.10 32.92 -5.86
C GLY A 33 8.50 32.94 -5.22
N SER A 34 9.02 31.76 -4.93
CA SER A 34 10.30 31.58 -4.25
C SER A 34 11.15 30.52 -4.93
N VAL A 35 12.46 30.68 -4.76
CA VAL A 35 13.45 29.66 -5.10
C VAL A 35 14.30 29.48 -3.86
N GLU A 36 14.24 28.29 -3.29
CA GLU A 36 15.05 27.87 -2.15
C GLU A 36 16.07 26.83 -2.65
N MET A 37 17.26 26.89 -2.07
CA MET A 37 18.36 26.02 -2.44
C MET A 37 19.13 25.66 -1.18
N ASP A 38 19.03 24.39 -0.79
CA ASP A 38 19.69 23.83 0.37
C ASP A 38 20.95 23.10 -0.10
N LEU A 39 22.11 23.56 0.39
CA LEU A 39 23.43 23.03 0.08
C LEU A 39 24.04 22.44 1.35
N GLY A 40 24.34 21.14 1.33
CA GLY A 40 24.87 20.40 2.46
C GLY A 40 26.03 19.49 2.10
N LEU A 41 26.89 19.22 3.08
CA LEU A 41 27.81 18.09 3.04
C LEU A 41 27.37 17.09 4.09
N LEU A 42 26.98 15.90 3.64
CA LEU A 42 26.57 14.81 4.50
C LEU A 42 27.73 13.84 4.69
N TYR A 43 28.32 13.86 5.89
CA TYR A 43 29.29 12.85 6.31
C TYR A 43 28.60 11.82 7.20
N THR A 44 28.60 10.56 6.77
CA THR A 44 28.09 9.44 7.56
C THR A 44 29.22 8.46 7.85
N LYS A 45 29.25 7.95 9.08
CA LYS A 45 30.19 6.91 9.48
C LYS A 45 29.43 5.81 10.22
N GLN A 46 29.63 4.57 9.79
CA GLN A 46 29.09 3.38 10.43
C GLN A 46 30.24 2.48 10.88
N ASP A 47 30.29 2.18 12.17
CA ASP A 47 31.33 1.32 12.75
C ASP A 47 30.96 -0.18 12.67
N ASN A 48 30.02 -0.55 11.80
CA ASN A 48 29.66 -1.95 11.58
C ASN A 48 30.85 -2.71 10.96
N PRO A 49 31.41 -3.73 11.65
CA PRO A 49 32.57 -4.46 11.19
C PRO A 49 32.30 -5.31 9.94
N GLN A 50 31.03 -5.63 9.65
CA GLN A 50 30.63 -6.36 8.44
C GLN A 50 30.87 -5.53 7.16
N PHE A 51 30.90 -4.20 7.26
CA PHE A 51 31.30 -3.35 6.15
C PHE A 51 32.82 -3.28 6.03
N SER A 52 33.30 -3.31 4.78
CA SER A 52 34.67 -2.97 4.41
C SER A 52 35.07 -1.62 5.02
N PRO A 53 36.30 -1.46 5.55
CA PRO A 53 36.77 -0.18 6.09
C PRO A 53 36.58 1.02 5.15
N ARG A 54 36.62 0.79 3.82
CA ARG A 54 36.36 1.84 2.82
C ARG A 54 34.89 2.26 2.75
N ASN A 55 33.96 1.35 3.03
CA ASN A 55 32.51 1.60 2.98
C ASN A 55 31.94 1.99 4.35
N ARG A 56 32.78 2.14 5.38
CA ARG A 56 32.38 2.59 6.73
C ARG A 56 32.21 4.10 6.83
N SER A 57 32.76 4.87 5.91
CA SER A 57 32.60 6.32 5.84
C SER A 57 32.17 6.73 4.45
N ASN A 58 31.12 7.54 4.35
CA ASN A 58 30.66 8.13 3.10
C ASN A 58 30.53 9.65 3.27
N LEU A 59 31.06 10.39 2.30
CA LEU A 59 30.90 11.83 2.19
C LEU A 59 30.13 12.11 0.90
N SER A 60 28.90 12.60 1.02
CA SER A 60 28.06 12.99 -0.11
C SER A 60 27.77 14.48 -0.06
N PHE A 61 27.73 15.09 -1.25
CA PHE A 61 27.18 16.43 -1.42
C PHE A 61 25.67 16.32 -1.54
N ASP A 62 24.97 17.06 -0.69
CA ASP A 62 23.52 17.12 -0.66
C ASP A 62 23.05 18.44 -1.27
N PHE A 63 22.19 18.36 -2.27
CA PHE A 63 21.68 19.49 -3.03
C PHE A 63 20.19 19.32 -3.22
N ASP A 64 19.40 20.13 -2.51
CA ASP A 64 17.95 20.16 -2.64
C ASP A 64 17.51 21.53 -3.15
N GLN A 65 16.72 21.54 -4.23
CA GLN A 65 16.20 22.75 -4.86
C GLN A 65 14.68 22.72 -4.81
N ARG A 66 14.11 23.69 -4.08
CA ARG A 66 12.66 23.93 -4.04
C ARG A 66 12.34 25.18 -4.82
N ILE A 67 11.81 25.02 -6.04
CA ILE A 67 11.31 26.13 -6.86
C ILE A 67 9.80 26.11 -6.74
N SER A 68 9.20 27.25 -6.40
CA SER A 68 7.77 27.51 -6.54
C SER A 68 7.62 28.84 -7.26
N LEU A 69 7.37 28.80 -8.57
CA LEU A 69 7.39 29.96 -9.46
C LEU A 69 6.08 30.03 -10.26
N SER A 70 5.46 31.20 -10.25
CA SER A 70 4.38 31.62 -11.14
C SER A 70 4.88 32.79 -11.98
N LEU A 71 4.77 32.69 -13.29
CA LEU A 71 5.24 33.70 -14.24
C LEU A 71 4.10 34.09 -15.16
N LEU A 72 3.80 35.39 -15.18
CA LEU A 72 2.90 36.02 -16.13
C LEU A 72 3.70 36.97 -17.03
N GLY A 73 3.79 36.64 -18.31
CA GLY A 73 4.41 37.47 -19.33
C GLY A 73 3.36 38.01 -20.31
N LYS A 74 3.41 39.30 -20.62
CA LYS A 74 2.64 39.93 -21.70
C LYS A 74 3.61 40.56 -22.69
N ILE A 75 3.50 40.16 -23.94
CA ILE A 75 4.31 40.67 -25.06
C ILE A 75 3.35 41.37 -26.02
N GLY A 76 3.43 42.70 -26.05
CA GLY A 76 2.45 43.56 -26.71
C GLY A 76 1.04 43.31 -26.17
N GLU A 77 0.07 43.26 -27.08
CA GLU A 77 -1.34 42.97 -26.77
C GLU A 77 -1.74 41.54 -27.17
N ARG A 78 -0.93 40.87 -27.99
CA ARG A 78 -1.32 39.63 -28.68
C ARG A 78 -0.70 38.36 -28.13
N LEU A 79 0.39 38.42 -27.37
CA LEU A 79 1.03 37.21 -26.80
C LEU A 79 1.05 37.27 -25.27
N GLN A 80 0.45 36.25 -24.65
CA GLN A 80 0.47 36.04 -23.21
C GLN A 80 1.16 34.72 -22.88
N ILE A 81 2.02 34.74 -21.88
CA ILE A 81 2.74 33.59 -21.36
C ILE A 81 2.32 33.41 -19.90
N THR A 82 1.84 32.22 -19.56
CA THR A 82 1.55 31.83 -18.18
C THR A 82 2.33 30.56 -17.90
N ALA A 83 3.23 30.59 -16.91
CA ALA A 83 3.98 29.42 -16.48
C ALA A 83 3.89 29.27 -14.96
N ASN A 84 3.45 28.11 -14.48
CA ASN A 84 3.48 27.70 -13.09
C ASN A 84 4.39 26.48 -12.99
N TYR A 85 5.40 26.57 -12.13
CA TYR A 85 6.39 25.53 -11.96
C TYR A 85 6.71 25.36 -10.47
N ASP A 86 6.41 24.19 -9.93
CA ASP A 86 6.66 23.80 -8.56
C ASP A 86 7.33 22.42 -8.54
N THR A 87 8.56 22.37 -8.01
CA THR A 87 9.36 21.12 -7.94
C THR A 87 8.85 20.13 -6.90
N GLN A 88 7.96 20.57 -6.00
CA GLN A 88 7.33 19.76 -4.96
C GLN A 88 5.88 19.39 -5.31
N SER A 89 5.45 19.63 -6.54
CA SER A 89 4.12 19.22 -7.02
C SER A 89 3.91 17.71 -6.88
N THR A 90 2.79 17.31 -6.27
CA THR A 90 2.41 15.88 -6.20
C THR A 90 1.95 15.34 -7.55
N PHE A 91 1.44 16.22 -8.43
CA PHE A 91 0.92 15.83 -9.73
C PHE A 91 1.56 16.64 -10.87
N ASP A 92 1.98 15.94 -11.93
CA ASP A 92 2.65 16.56 -13.09
C ASP A 92 1.80 17.60 -13.82
N PHE A 93 0.47 17.53 -13.74
CA PHE A 93 -0.43 18.52 -14.36
C PHE A 93 -0.44 19.88 -13.65
N GLN A 94 0.06 19.97 -12.42
CA GLN A 94 0.16 21.23 -11.68
C GLN A 94 1.24 22.13 -12.28
N ASN A 95 2.29 21.52 -12.84
CA ASN A 95 3.30 22.20 -13.62
C ASN A 95 2.75 22.51 -15.01
N SER A 96 2.41 23.78 -15.22
CA SER A 96 1.73 24.25 -16.42
C SER A 96 2.54 25.31 -17.13
N ILE A 97 2.74 25.17 -18.43
CA ILE A 97 3.28 26.22 -19.29
C ILE A 97 2.27 26.43 -20.40
N LYS A 98 1.77 27.65 -20.56
CA LYS A 98 0.82 28.02 -21.61
C LYS A 98 1.26 29.31 -22.28
N LEU A 99 1.45 29.24 -23.59
CA LEU A 99 1.65 30.39 -24.44
C LEU A 99 0.37 30.60 -25.25
N GLU A 100 -0.22 31.77 -25.18
CA GLU A 100 -1.46 32.13 -25.87
C GLU A 100 -1.21 33.32 -26.79
N TYR A 101 -1.41 33.10 -28.10
CA TYR A 101 -1.40 34.14 -29.11
C TYR A 101 -2.83 34.43 -29.57
N THR A 102 -3.29 35.65 -29.34
CA THR A 102 -4.61 36.15 -29.73
C THR A 102 -4.41 37.32 -30.70
N PRO A 103 -4.56 37.09 -32.01
CA PRO A 103 -4.47 38.16 -33.01
C PRO A 103 -5.73 39.05 -33.01
N THR A 104 -5.80 39.98 -33.95
CA THR A 104 -6.90 40.95 -34.07
C THR A 104 -8.22 40.31 -34.51
N GLU A 105 -9.35 40.97 -34.22
CA GLU A 105 -10.69 40.43 -34.48
C GLU A 105 -10.99 40.20 -35.97
N ASP A 106 -10.25 40.81 -36.89
CA ASP A 106 -10.44 40.62 -38.33
C ASP A 106 -9.71 39.39 -38.90
N ASP A 107 -8.92 38.68 -38.07
CA ASP A 107 -8.11 37.55 -38.53
C ASP A 107 -8.91 36.21 -38.57
N ILE A 108 -8.56 35.35 -39.53
CA ILE A 108 -9.10 33.97 -39.62
C ILE A 108 -8.62 33.16 -38.42
N ILE A 109 -7.37 33.34 -38.02
CA ILE A 109 -6.80 32.74 -36.81
C ILE A 109 -7.37 33.51 -35.62
N ARG A 110 -8.01 32.83 -34.68
CA ARG A 110 -8.57 33.45 -33.46
C ARG A 110 -7.72 33.22 -32.25
N LYS A 111 -7.07 32.06 -32.16
CA LYS A 111 -6.23 31.72 -31.03
C LYS A 111 -5.23 30.64 -31.41
N ILE A 112 -3.99 30.79 -30.98
CA ILE A 112 -2.98 29.74 -30.97
C ILE A 112 -2.52 29.55 -29.53
N GLU A 113 -2.66 28.34 -29.01
CA GLU A 113 -2.19 27.96 -27.67
C GLU A 113 -1.09 26.90 -27.80
N VAL A 114 -0.02 27.02 -27.03
CA VAL A 114 1.07 26.05 -26.97
C VAL A 114 1.38 25.70 -25.51
N GLY A 115 1.58 24.40 -25.23
CA GLY A 115 1.82 23.85 -23.91
C GLY A 115 0.57 23.20 -23.33
N ASN A 116 0.18 23.54 -22.09
CA ASN A 116 -1.01 22.99 -21.46
C ASN A 116 -2.28 23.57 -22.10
N VAL A 117 -2.98 22.73 -22.87
CA VAL A 117 -4.21 23.07 -23.60
C VAL A 117 -5.37 22.20 -23.13
N SER A 118 -6.59 22.69 -23.35
CA SER A 118 -7.82 21.96 -23.08
C SER A 118 -8.77 22.05 -24.27
N MET A 119 -9.51 20.96 -24.50
CA MET A 119 -10.52 20.88 -25.55
C MET A 119 -11.81 20.28 -24.97
N PRO A 120 -12.53 21.02 -24.11
CA PRO A 120 -13.83 20.56 -23.65
C PRO A 120 -14.79 20.48 -24.84
N LEU A 121 -15.51 19.37 -24.97
CA LEU A 121 -16.54 19.15 -25.98
C LEU A 121 -17.89 18.98 -25.28
N ASN A 122 -18.93 19.63 -25.80
CA ASN A 122 -20.30 19.53 -25.29
C ASN A 122 -21.04 18.30 -25.85
N SER A 123 -20.36 17.15 -25.95
CA SER A 123 -20.91 15.89 -26.46
C SER A 123 -20.83 14.81 -25.39
N SER A 124 -21.90 14.03 -25.23
CA SER A 124 -21.93 12.89 -24.31
C SER A 124 -21.21 11.65 -24.87
N LEU A 125 -21.12 11.53 -26.20
CA LEU A 125 -20.52 10.37 -26.88
C LEU A 125 -19.00 10.50 -27.02
N ILE A 126 -18.49 11.72 -27.22
CA ILE A 126 -17.07 12.00 -27.35
C ILE A 126 -16.72 13.03 -26.28
N GLN A 127 -16.15 12.54 -25.20
CA GLN A 127 -15.66 13.40 -24.13
C GLN A 127 -14.34 14.05 -24.59
N GLY A 128 -14.31 15.37 -24.56
CA GLY A 128 -13.09 16.12 -24.85
C GLY A 128 -12.03 15.88 -23.76
N SER A 129 -10.77 15.76 -24.15
CA SER A 129 -9.68 15.57 -23.20
C SER A 129 -9.36 16.87 -22.46
N GLN A 130 -9.13 16.74 -21.15
CA GLN A 130 -8.74 17.82 -20.25
C GLN A 130 -7.29 17.56 -19.83
N SER A 131 -6.45 18.61 -19.83
CA SER A 131 -5.01 18.54 -19.54
C SER A 131 -4.19 17.82 -20.62
N LEU A 132 -4.03 18.51 -21.75
CA LEU A 132 -3.20 18.08 -22.88
C LEU A 132 -1.93 18.90 -22.93
N PHE A 133 -0.78 18.32 -23.30
CA PHE A 133 0.42 19.09 -23.61
C PHE A 133 0.66 19.09 -25.13
N GLY A 134 0.52 20.24 -25.78
CA GLY A 134 0.64 20.33 -27.24
C GLY A 134 0.30 21.69 -27.83
N VAL A 135 -0.14 21.68 -29.08
CA VAL A 135 -0.53 22.87 -29.83
C VAL A 135 -2.02 22.82 -30.12
N LYS A 136 -2.71 23.93 -29.84
CA LYS A 136 -4.12 24.13 -30.18
C LYS A 136 -4.25 25.37 -31.06
N THR A 137 -5.07 25.26 -32.09
CA THR A 137 -5.35 26.37 -33.02
C THR A 137 -6.84 26.48 -33.25
N GLN A 138 -7.36 27.70 -33.17
CA GLN A 138 -8.75 28.02 -33.46
C GLN A 138 -8.82 28.93 -34.67
N LEU A 139 -9.54 28.49 -35.70
CA LEU A 139 -9.79 29.22 -36.94
C LEU A 139 -11.28 29.53 -37.02
N GLN A 140 -11.65 30.71 -37.50
CA GLN A 140 -13.04 31.12 -37.68
C GLN A 140 -13.27 31.65 -39.10
N PHE A 141 -14.14 30.96 -39.84
CA PHE A 141 -14.58 31.31 -41.18
C PHE A 141 -16.05 31.77 -41.11
N GLY A 142 -16.26 33.07 -40.93
CA GLY A 142 -17.59 33.63 -40.70
C GLY A 142 -18.21 33.09 -39.40
N ARG A 143 -19.24 32.23 -39.54
CA ARG A 143 -19.92 31.57 -38.40
C ARG A 143 -19.38 30.17 -38.08
N THR A 144 -18.46 29.66 -38.88
CA THR A 144 -17.89 28.32 -38.72
C THR A 144 -16.58 28.40 -37.96
N THR A 145 -16.51 27.76 -36.80
CA THR A 145 -15.28 27.68 -36.00
C THR A 145 -14.68 26.29 -36.13
N ILE A 146 -13.42 26.21 -36.52
CA ILE A 146 -12.63 24.97 -36.60
C ILE A 146 -11.57 25.04 -35.50
N THR A 147 -11.57 24.07 -34.59
CA THR A 147 -10.56 23.95 -33.54
C THR A 147 -9.78 22.66 -33.76
N GLY A 148 -8.48 22.78 -33.95
CA GLY A 148 -7.55 21.66 -34.06
C GLY A 148 -6.64 21.58 -32.84
N VAL A 149 -6.40 20.37 -32.34
CA VAL A 149 -5.47 20.12 -31.24
C VAL A 149 -4.56 18.95 -31.60
N PHE A 150 -3.25 19.16 -31.50
CA PHE A 150 -2.24 18.12 -31.61
C PHE A 150 -1.44 18.10 -30.32
N SER A 151 -1.54 17.02 -29.56
CA SER A 151 -1.02 16.98 -28.20
C SER A 151 -0.74 15.57 -27.73
N GLU A 152 0.17 15.48 -26.77
CA GLU A 152 0.35 14.30 -25.93
C GLU A 152 -0.64 14.35 -24.76
N GLN A 153 -1.43 13.29 -24.61
CA GLN A 153 -2.36 13.16 -23.49
C GLN A 153 -1.59 12.66 -22.25
N ARG A 154 -1.59 13.46 -21.18
CA ARG A 154 -0.90 13.15 -19.92
C ARG A 154 -1.84 12.63 -18.82
N SER A 155 -3.06 12.23 -19.16
CA SER A 155 -4.07 11.83 -18.16
C SER A 155 -4.78 10.53 -18.55
N GLU A 156 -5.00 9.68 -17.56
CA GLU A 156 -5.74 8.42 -17.68
C GLU A 156 -7.17 8.64 -17.19
N THR A 157 -8.17 8.22 -17.99
CA THR A 157 -9.57 8.29 -17.59
C THR A 157 -9.90 7.11 -16.67
N ARG A 158 -10.31 7.39 -15.43
CA ARG A 158 -10.83 6.38 -14.51
C ARG A 158 -12.33 6.57 -14.32
N SER A 159 -13.11 5.52 -14.56
CA SER A 159 -14.54 5.48 -14.26
C SER A 159 -14.74 4.76 -12.94
N VAL A 160 -15.50 5.36 -12.04
CA VAL A 160 -15.90 4.75 -10.77
C VAL A 160 -17.42 4.69 -10.78
N VAL A 161 -17.97 3.48 -10.64
CA VAL A 161 -19.41 3.29 -10.51
C VAL A 161 -19.74 3.37 -9.02
N ALA A 162 -20.55 4.37 -8.66
CA ALA A 162 -21.08 4.53 -7.32
C ALA A 162 -22.58 4.22 -7.35
N GLU A 163 -23.02 3.29 -6.51
CA GLU A 163 -24.43 2.92 -6.37
C GLU A 163 -24.85 3.13 -4.92
N GLY A 164 -25.98 3.79 -4.68
CA GLY A 164 -26.51 4.01 -3.32
C GLY A 164 -25.65 4.89 -2.39
N GLY A 165 -24.69 5.65 -2.91
CA GLY A 165 -23.81 6.52 -2.13
C GLY A 165 -22.50 5.90 -1.68
N ALA A 166 -22.17 4.69 -2.15
CA ALA A 166 -20.89 4.04 -1.93
C ALA A 166 -20.24 3.65 -3.25
N THR A 167 -18.91 3.65 -3.28
CA THR A 167 -18.13 3.08 -4.39
C THR A 167 -18.24 1.56 -4.34
N VAL A 168 -18.72 0.95 -5.43
CA VAL A 168 -18.74 -0.51 -5.56
C VAL A 168 -17.42 -0.96 -6.16
N THR A 169 -16.73 -1.87 -5.47
CA THR A 169 -15.53 -2.53 -5.98
C THR A 169 -15.86 -4.00 -6.16
N ASP A 170 -15.89 -4.45 -7.41
CA ASP A 170 -16.06 -5.86 -7.71
C ASP A 170 -14.80 -6.64 -7.28
N PHE A 171 -15.00 -7.81 -6.70
CA PHE A 171 -13.93 -8.75 -6.39
C PHE A 171 -14.27 -10.12 -6.97
N GLU A 172 -13.23 -10.83 -7.40
CA GLU A 172 -13.31 -12.21 -7.88
C GLU A 172 -12.43 -13.06 -6.98
N LEU A 173 -12.95 -14.20 -6.55
CA LEU A 173 -12.22 -15.15 -5.70
C LEU A 173 -12.41 -16.54 -6.28
N PHE A 174 -11.31 -17.21 -6.61
CA PHE A 174 -11.38 -18.62 -6.98
C PHE A 174 -11.53 -19.50 -5.75
N ALA A 175 -12.23 -20.63 -5.87
CA ALA A 175 -12.41 -21.57 -4.76
C ALA A 175 -11.09 -22.15 -4.23
N LEU A 176 -10.02 -22.08 -5.04
CA LEU A 176 -8.66 -22.48 -4.72
C LEU A 176 -7.83 -21.37 -4.06
N ASP A 177 -8.28 -20.12 -4.12
CA ASP A 177 -7.66 -18.99 -3.42
C ASP A 177 -8.16 -18.88 -1.97
N TYR A 178 -8.22 -20.01 -1.27
CA TYR A 178 -8.56 -20.01 0.15
C TYR A 178 -7.38 -19.47 0.98
N ASP A 179 -7.69 -18.94 2.16
CA ASP A 179 -6.67 -18.35 3.03
C ASP A 179 -5.87 -19.45 3.76
N GLU A 180 -4.70 -19.77 3.23
CA GLU A 180 -3.82 -20.80 3.76
C GLU A 180 -3.16 -20.40 5.09
N ASN A 181 -3.14 -21.31 6.05
CA ASN A 181 -2.43 -21.17 7.35
C ASN A 181 -2.84 -19.93 8.18
N ARG A 182 -4.05 -19.40 7.98
CA ARG A 182 -4.59 -18.26 8.74
C ARG A 182 -5.67 -18.64 9.73
N HIS A 183 -6.48 -19.65 9.41
CA HIS A 183 -7.59 -20.11 10.23
C HIS A 183 -7.36 -21.53 10.72
N PHE A 184 -7.43 -21.72 12.03
CA PHE A 184 -7.17 -23.01 12.68
C PHE A 184 -8.35 -23.41 13.57
N PHE A 185 -8.67 -24.70 13.56
CA PHE A 185 -9.52 -25.30 14.59
C PHE A 185 -8.69 -25.51 15.87
N LEU A 186 -9.33 -25.37 17.03
CA LEU A 186 -8.64 -25.54 18.32
C LEU A 186 -8.33 -27.00 18.67
N ALA A 187 -9.08 -27.94 18.10
CA ALA A 187 -8.96 -29.39 18.30
C ALA A 187 -9.73 -30.10 17.18
N HIS A 188 -9.48 -31.39 16.95
CA HIS A 188 -10.19 -32.18 15.95
C HIS A 188 -11.69 -32.26 16.23
N TYR A 189 -12.11 -32.27 17.49
CA TYR A 189 -13.53 -32.20 17.84
C TYR A 189 -14.26 -31.03 17.16
N PHE A 190 -13.65 -29.84 17.12
CA PHE A 190 -14.26 -28.65 16.51
C PHE A 190 -14.32 -28.78 14.98
N ARG A 191 -13.27 -29.35 14.37
CA ARG A 191 -13.23 -29.65 12.94
C ARG A 191 -14.33 -30.63 12.55
N ASP A 192 -14.41 -31.76 13.25
CA ASP A 192 -15.32 -32.87 12.93
C ASP A 192 -16.79 -32.52 13.19
N SER A 193 -17.04 -31.56 14.09
CA SER A 193 -18.40 -31.11 14.42
C SER A 193 -18.86 -29.86 13.66
N TYR A 194 -17.96 -29.14 12.98
CA TYR A 194 -18.23 -27.83 12.38
C TYR A 194 -19.46 -27.83 11.47
N ASP A 195 -19.47 -28.69 10.45
CA ASP A 195 -20.55 -28.76 9.46
C ASP A 195 -21.89 -29.16 10.10
N ARG A 196 -21.86 -30.07 11.07
CA ARG A 196 -23.06 -30.54 11.78
C ARG A 196 -23.66 -29.42 12.64
N VAL A 197 -22.81 -28.67 13.33
CA VAL A 197 -23.22 -27.59 14.25
C VAL A 197 -23.83 -26.42 13.48
N LEU A 198 -23.37 -26.16 12.25
CA LEU A 198 -23.82 -25.04 11.42
C LEU A 198 -24.94 -25.39 10.42
N LYS A 199 -25.46 -26.62 10.46
CA LYS A 199 -26.50 -27.10 9.51
C LYS A 199 -27.74 -26.20 9.44
N ASN A 200 -28.14 -25.59 10.56
CA ASN A 200 -29.32 -24.72 10.65
C ASN A 200 -28.92 -23.25 10.90
N TYR A 201 -27.88 -22.77 10.21
CA TYR A 201 -27.44 -21.37 10.28
C TYR A 201 -28.63 -20.41 10.10
N PRO A 202 -28.80 -19.36 10.94
CA PRO A 202 -27.84 -18.80 11.91
C PRO A 202 -27.82 -19.45 13.31
N PHE A 203 -28.65 -20.46 13.58
CA PHE A 203 -28.65 -21.14 14.88
C PHE A 203 -27.48 -22.14 14.98
N ILE A 204 -26.58 -21.90 15.93
CA ILE A 204 -25.39 -22.75 16.19
C ILE A 204 -25.79 -23.87 17.14
N ASN A 205 -25.81 -25.11 16.66
CA ASN A 205 -26.22 -26.29 17.44
C ASN A 205 -25.04 -26.88 18.25
N SER A 206 -24.48 -26.10 19.17
CA SER A 206 -23.40 -26.50 20.08
C SER A 206 -23.61 -25.90 21.47
N ASN A 207 -23.30 -26.66 22.51
CA ASN A 207 -23.30 -26.21 23.91
C ASN A 207 -21.90 -25.78 24.40
N VAL A 208 -20.90 -25.76 23.51
CA VAL A 208 -19.52 -25.41 23.87
C VAL A 208 -19.33 -23.89 23.83
N GLN A 209 -18.80 -23.34 24.92
CA GLN A 209 -18.40 -21.93 25.02
C GLN A 209 -16.92 -21.85 25.39
N ILE A 210 -16.13 -21.17 24.55
CA ILE A 210 -14.72 -20.89 24.84
C ILE A 210 -14.66 -19.68 25.76
N THR A 211 -14.21 -19.87 27.00
CA THR A 211 -14.10 -18.80 28.00
C THR A 211 -12.74 -18.12 28.01
N ARG A 212 -11.68 -18.85 27.61
CA ARG A 212 -10.31 -18.35 27.49
C ARG A 212 -9.58 -19.09 26.37
N ALA A 213 -8.81 -18.35 25.57
CA ALA A 213 -7.87 -18.91 24.61
C ALA A 213 -6.53 -18.17 24.74
N GLU A 214 -5.44 -18.93 24.80
CA GLU A 214 -4.08 -18.40 24.76
C GLU A 214 -3.39 -19.00 23.54
N VAL A 215 -2.81 -18.13 22.71
CA VAL A 215 -2.12 -18.53 21.49
C VAL A 215 -0.67 -18.08 21.59
N TRP A 216 0.23 -19.00 21.31
CA TRP A 216 1.66 -18.78 21.38
C TRP A 216 2.28 -18.96 20.00
N ILE A 217 3.10 -17.99 19.59
CA ILE A 217 3.77 -17.97 18.29
C ILE A 217 5.29 -17.93 18.47
N THR A 218 6.02 -18.53 17.55
CA THR A 218 7.48 -18.51 17.57
C THR A 218 8.00 -17.07 17.51
N ASN A 219 8.82 -16.70 18.48
CA ASN A 219 9.42 -15.38 18.55
C ASN A 219 10.60 -15.26 17.57
N ARG A 220 10.35 -14.72 16.37
CA ARG A 220 11.39 -14.48 15.35
C ARG A 220 12.13 -13.15 15.53
N ASN A 221 11.55 -12.21 16.28
CA ASN A 221 12.04 -10.84 16.42
C ASN A 221 12.79 -10.61 17.75
N ASN A 222 13.15 -11.70 18.46
CA ASN A 222 13.86 -11.66 19.75
C ASN A 222 13.23 -10.71 20.77
N THR A 223 11.89 -10.63 20.83
CA THR A 223 11.21 -9.88 21.88
C THR A 223 11.52 -10.51 23.24
N THR A 224 11.71 -9.70 24.28
CA THR A 224 12.11 -10.20 25.61
C THR A 224 10.98 -10.17 26.64
N ASN A 225 9.84 -9.57 26.29
CA ASN A 225 8.71 -9.39 27.21
C ASN A 225 7.75 -10.57 27.10
N ASP A 226 7.35 -11.12 28.25
CA ASP A 226 6.38 -12.22 28.38
C ASP A 226 6.65 -13.47 27.51
N VAL A 227 7.92 -13.75 27.26
CA VAL A 227 8.35 -14.96 26.55
C VAL A 227 8.45 -16.15 27.51
N ARG A 228 8.09 -17.33 27.01
CA ARG A 228 8.14 -18.60 27.75
C ARG A 228 8.57 -19.72 26.81
N ASN A 229 9.21 -20.75 27.38
CA ASN A 229 9.45 -22.01 26.68
C ASN A 229 8.15 -22.79 26.63
N ILE A 230 7.81 -23.33 25.46
CA ILE A 230 6.55 -24.02 25.22
C ILE A 230 6.85 -25.29 24.47
N ILE A 231 6.31 -26.39 24.97
CA ILE A 231 6.18 -27.62 24.21
C ILE A 231 4.72 -27.78 23.83
N ALA A 232 4.43 -27.80 22.53
CA ALA A 232 3.08 -28.05 22.04
C ALA A 232 3.00 -29.52 21.59
N LEU A 233 2.03 -30.24 22.13
CA LEU A 233 1.77 -31.64 21.79
C LEU A 233 0.65 -31.69 20.77
N GLN A 234 0.82 -32.45 19.69
CA GLN A 234 -0.19 -32.57 18.63
C GLN A 234 -1.50 -33.17 19.16
N ASP A 235 -1.38 -34.30 19.88
CA ASP A 235 -2.54 -35.13 20.23
C ASP A 235 -3.16 -34.81 21.60
N ILE A 236 -2.72 -33.75 22.29
CA ILE A 236 -3.17 -33.48 23.67
C ILE A 236 -4.70 -33.32 23.76
N GLY A 237 -5.32 -34.11 24.64
CA GLY A 237 -6.74 -34.03 24.95
C GLY A 237 -7.70 -34.54 23.87
N GLU A 238 -7.20 -35.15 22.80
CA GLU A 238 -7.99 -35.88 21.81
C GLU A 238 -8.49 -37.23 22.37
N SER A 239 -9.77 -37.55 22.12
CA SER A 239 -10.44 -38.76 22.64
C SER A 239 -10.71 -39.82 21.59
N LYS A 240 -10.53 -39.51 20.31
CA LYS A 240 -10.84 -40.40 19.19
C LYS A 240 -9.54 -40.97 18.62
N SER A 241 -9.42 -42.30 18.56
CA SER A 241 -8.21 -42.98 18.08
C SER A 241 -7.80 -42.61 16.66
N GLU A 242 -8.77 -42.25 15.81
CA GLU A 242 -8.53 -41.82 14.42
C GLU A 242 -7.87 -40.45 14.30
N ASN A 243 -7.91 -39.64 15.37
CA ASN A 243 -7.34 -38.31 15.44
C ASN A 243 -5.97 -38.29 16.12
N ILE A 244 -5.45 -39.45 16.54
CA ILE A 244 -4.13 -39.58 17.19
C ILE A 244 -3.08 -39.82 16.10
N GLY A 245 -2.07 -38.95 16.04
CA GLY A 245 -0.98 -38.97 15.06
C GLY A 245 0.11 -40.01 15.32
N LEU A 246 0.15 -40.61 16.53
CA LEU A 246 1.16 -41.59 16.91
C LEU A 246 1.17 -42.83 16.01
N ASN A 247 2.36 -43.20 15.52
CA ASN A 247 2.57 -44.40 14.69
C ASN A 247 2.11 -45.71 15.36
N ALA A 248 2.24 -45.79 16.69
CA ALA A 248 1.76 -46.91 17.49
C ALA A 248 1.16 -46.38 18.78
N ILE A 249 -0.18 -46.41 18.86
CA ILE A 249 -0.93 -45.94 20.04
C ILE A 249 -0.74 -46.97 21.18
N PRO A 250 -0.19 -46.57 22.34
CA PRO A 250 -0.05 -47.47 23.48
C PRO A 250 -1.40 -47.99 23.98
N GLY A 251 -1.40 -49.22 24.50
CA GLY A 251 -2.59 -49.77 25.15
C GLY A 251 -3.00 -48.92 26.35
N GLY A 252 -4.26 -48.50 26.42
CA GLY A 252 -4.77 -47.64 27.49
C GLY A 252 -4.49 -46.15 27.32
N PHE A 253 -3.89 -45.72 26.21
CA PHE A 253 -3.56 -44.31 25.96
C PHE A 253 -4.77 -43.38 25.94
N ILE A 254 -5.96 -43.87 25.54
CA ILE A 254 -7.20 -43.11 25.47
C ILE A 254 -8.09 -43.50 26.65
N ASN A 255 -8.52 -42.50 27.40
CA ASN A 255 -9.22 -42.65 28.68
C ASN A 255 -10.70 -42.26 28.61
N ALA A 256 -11.16 -41.75 27.46
CA ALA A 256 -12.50 -41.22 27.25
C ALA A 256 -13.13 -41.79 25.96
N PRO A 257 -14.47 -41.80 25.85
CA PRO A 257 -15.12 -42.19 24.60
C PRO A 257 -14.81 -41.15 23.50
N GLY A 258 -14.75 -41.58 22.24
CA GLY A 258 -14.46 -40.69 21.08
C GLY A 258 -15.51 -39.60 20.80
N THR A 259 -16.56 -39.49 21.61
CA THR A 259 -17.54 -38.39 21.59
C THR A 259 -17.32 -37.36 22.70
N ALA A 260 -16.30 -37.55 23.53
CA ALA A 260 -15.97 -36.63 24.61
C ALA A 260 -15.49 -35.29 24.05
N PHE A 261 -15.82 -34.20 24.74
CA PHE A 261 -15.24 -32.89 24.46
C PHE A 261 -13.72 -32.91 24.70
N PRO A 262 -12.93 -32.12 23.95
CA PRO A 262 -11.48 -32.02 24.18
C PRO A 262 -11.18 -31.64 25.62
N ASP A 263 -10.41 -32.48 26.31
CA ASP A 263 -10.00 -32.31 27.69
C ASP A 263 -8.66 -33.04 27.86
N ASN A 264 -7.72 -32.43 28.57
CA ASN A 264 -6.40 -33.02 28.85
C ASN A 264 -6.46 -34.45 29.42
N LYS A 265 -7.55 -34.82 30.10
CA LYS A 265 -7.75 -36.17 30.67
C LYS A 265 -8.14 -37.23 29.66
N ASN A 266 -8.51 -36.85 28.44
CA ASN A 266 -9.00 -37.79 27.43
C ASN A 266 -7.94 -38.78 26.97
N ASN A 267 -6.66 -38.44 27.11
CA ASN A 267 -5.56 -39.33 26.80
C ASN A 267 -4.36 -39.13 27.74
N ASP A 268 -3.36 -40.00 27.59
CA ASP A 268 -2.20 -40.04 28.47
C ASP A 268 -1.13 -38.99 28.15
N PHE A 269 -1.38 -38.07 27.21
CA PHE A 269 -0.64 -36.80 27.10
C PHE A 269 -1.18 -35.73 28.05
N ASN A 270 -1.67 -36.17 29.21
CA ASN A 270 -2.21 -35.31 30.24
C ASN A 270 -1.09 -34.63 31.06
N PRO A 271 -0.91 -33.30 30.98
CA PRO A 271 0.13 -32.61 31.72
C PRO A 271 -0.09 -32.63 33.23
N PHE A 272 -1.31 -32.90 33.72
CA PHE A 272 -1.60 -32.95 35.15
C PHE A 272 -1.02 -34.20 35.83
N GLY A 273 -0.71 -35.26 35.08
CA GLY A 273 -0.07 -36.46 35.61
C GLY A 273 1.44 -36.34 35.83
N ILE A 274 2.08 -35.33 35.24
CA ILE A 274 3.53 -35.09 35.41
C ILE A 274 3.88 -34.88 36.89
N ASP A 275 3.05 -34.11 37.60
CA ASP A 275 3.27 -33.74 39.00
C ASP A 275 2.39 -34.54 39.98
N ASN A 276 1.48 -35.39 39.48
CA ASN A 276 0.53 -36.14 40.28
C ASN A 276 0.40 -37.60 39.81
N PRO A 277 1.04 -38.55 40.51
CA PRO A 277 0.98 -39.98 40.17
C PRO A 277 -0.43 -40.61 40.21
N GLY A 278 -1.42 -39.94 40.80
CA GLY A 278 -2.82 -40.39 40.82
C GLY A 278 -3.60 -40.04 39.56
N VAL A 279 -3.00 -39.28 38.62
CA VAL A 279 -3.60 -38.92 37.33
C VAL A 279 -2.89 -39.71 36.24
N GLN A 280 -3.66 -40.41 35.41
CA GLN A 280 -3.13 -41.20 34.31
C GLN A 280 -2.45 -40.28 33.28
N SER A 281 -1.17 -40.56 33.01
CA SER A 281 -0.32 -39.87 32.04
C SER A 281 0.91 -40.72 31.76
N ILE A 282 1.43 -40.67 30.53
CA ILE A 282 2.74 -41.24 30.21
C ILE A 282 3.86 -40.19 30.29
N LEU A 283 3.49 -38.92 30.42
CA LEU A 283 4.44 -37.82 30.40
C LEU A 283 5.28 -37.83 31.68
N SER A 284 6.58 -37.63 31.53
CA SER A 284 7.52 -37.51 32.63
C SER A 284 7.96 -36.05 32.83
N PRO A 285 8.49 -35.68 34.02
CA PRO A 285 8.99 -34.33 34.27
C PRO A 285 10.06 -33.85 33.29
N ALA A 286 10.76 -34.77 32.59
CA ALA A 286 11.74 -34.43 31.56
C ALA A 286 11.15 -33.62 30.39
N ILE A 287 9.83 -33.66 30.18
CA ILE A 287 9.16 -32.87 29.13
C ILE A 287 9.16 -31.36 29.41
N ARG A 288 9.43 -30.93 30.65
CA ARG A 288 9.47 -29.53 31.06
C ARG A 288 10.80 -28.82 30.72
N ASP A 289 11.83 -29.58 30.37
CA ASP A 289 13.12 -29.04 29.95
C ASP A 289 13.33 -29.32 28.46
N VAL A 290 13.57 -28.24 27.70
CA VAL A 290 13.78 -28.28 26.24
C VAL A 290 14.93 -29.24 25.88
N ALA A 291 15.98 -29.33 26.70
CA ALA A 291 17.11 -30.21 26.44
C ALA A 291 16.75 -31.71 26.57
N THR A 292 15.72 -32.05 27.34
CA THR A 292 15.32 -33.44 27.62
C THR A 292 13.92 -33.78 27.14
N ALA A 293 13.26 -32.86 26.43
CA ALA A 293 11.85 -32.97 26.04
C ALA A 293 11.51 -34.28 25.32
N ALA A 294 12.39 -34.73 24.42
CA ALA A 294 12.23 -35.98 23.67
C ALA A 294 12.14 -37.23 24.57
N SER A 295 12.82 -37.22 25.73
CA SER A 295 12.75 -38.31 26.72
C SER A 295 11.54 -38.23 27.67
N GLY A 296 10.72 -37.18 27.51
CA GLY A 296 9.54 -36.89 28.30
C GLY A 296 8.32 -37.78 28.04
N PHE A 297 8.34 -38.60 26.98
CA PHE A 297 7.15 -39.30 26.46
C PHE A 297 6.97 -40.74 26.94
N GLY A 298 7.55 -41.11 28.08
CA GLY A 298 7.28 -42.41 28.71
C GLY A 298 7.63 -43.65 27.86
N GLY A 299 8.53 -43.50 26.88
CA GLY A 299 8.93 -44.58 25.97
C GLY A 299 8.12 -44.68 24.67
N VAL A 300 7.18 -43.76 24.42
CA VAL A 300 6.50 -43.65 23.13
C VAL A 300 7.44 -43.03 22.09
N GLY A 301 7.50 -43.66 20.92
CA GLY A 301 8.26 -43.15 19.79
C GLY A 301 7.57 -41.93 19.19
N VAL A 302 8.07 -40.74 19.54
CA VAL A 302 7.60 -39.44 19.03
C VAL A 302 8.72 -38.74 18.25
N ASN A 303 8.33 -37.85 17.34
CA ASN A 303 9.24 -37.05 16.53
C ASN A 303 8.93 -35.55 16.69
N ASP A 304 9.99 -34.76 16.84
CA ASP A 304 9.89 -33.30 16.81
C ASP A 304 9.50 -32.81 15.41
N GLY A 305 8.62 -31.81 15.34
CA GLY A 305 8.03 -31.26 14.12
C GLY A 305 6.88 -32.08 13.53
N ILE A 306 6.56 -33.25 14.11
CA ILE A 306 5.40 -34.07 13.75
C ILE A 306 4.49 -34.18 14.97
N ASP A 307 4.92 -34.93 15.99
CA ASP A 307 4.09 -35.29 17.16
C ASP A 307 4.10 -34.21 18.26
N TYR A 308 5.18 -33.43 18.30
CA TYR A 308 5.31 -32.26 19.18
C TYR A 308 6.23 -31.21 18.54
N VAL A 309 6.22 -29.99 19.09
CA VAL A 309 7.20 -28.95 18.78
C VAL A 309 7.73 -28.33 20.08
N SER A 310 9.05 -28.08 20.14
CA SER A 310 9.75 -27.47 21.30
C SER A 310 10.45 -26.16 20.99
#